data_AF-A0A1D3L2I8-F1
#
_entry.id   AF-A0A1D3L2I8-F1
#
_cell.length_a   1.000
_cell.length_b   1.000
_cell.length_c   1.000
_cell.angle_alpha   90.00
_cell.angle_beta   90.00
_cell.angle_gamma   90.00
#
_symmetry.space_group_name_H-M   'P 1'
#
loop_
_entity.id
_entity.type
_entity.pdbx_description
1 polymer ?
#
loop_
_entity_poly.entity_id
_entity_poly.type
_entity_poly.pdbx_seq_one_letter_code
_entity_poly.pdbx_strand_id
1 'polypeptide(L)'
;MEELTLKQYRRMVDEVIEFRKLNGKMPKYAVVDGCKISRKDYLNMIENVNKFLLETGRNPGMVEIGSTHERGYKSCEFIIH
;
A
#
# COMPACT_ATOMS: atom_id res chain seq x y z
N MET A 1 2.98 9.98 11.81
CA MET A 1 3.25 9.41 10.48
C MET A 1 3.39 7.92 10.69
N GLU A 2 2.58 7.10 10.02
CA GLU A 2 2.68 5.64 10.10
C GLU A 2 3.43 5.18 8.85
N GLU A 3 4.72 4.89 8.99
CA GLU A 3 5.55 4.48 7.85
C GLU A 3 5.30 3.00 7.54
N LEU A 4 5.10 2.64 6.27
CA LEU A 4 5.30 1.27 5.85
C LEU A 4 6.78 1.10 5.52
N THR A 5 7.47 0.35 6.37
CA THR A 5 8.69 -0.32 5.97
C THR A 5 8.45 -1.10 4.68
N LEU A 6 9.46 -1.19 3.82
CA LEU A 6 9.44 -2.01 2.60
C LEU A 6 8.93 -3.44 2.85
N LYS A 7 9.21 -3.98 4.04
CA LYS A 7 8.74 -5.30 4.46
C LYS A 7 7.22 -5.36 4.61
N GLN A 8 6.61 -4.35 5.24
CA GLN A 8 5.16 -4.30 5.39
C GLN A 8 4.46 -4.04 4.05
N TYR A 9 5.03 -3.19 3.19
CA TYR A 9 4.53 -3.01 1.82
C TYR A 9 4.56 -4.33 1.04
N ARG A 10 5.68 -5.05 1.04
CA ARG A 10 5.80 -6.35 0.35
C ARG A 10 4.77 -7.35 0.87
N ARG A 11 4.65 -7.45 2.20
CA ARG A 11 3.66 -8.32 2.84
C ARG A 11 2.23 -7.97 2.41
N MET A 12 1.88 -6.68 2.39
CA MET A 12 0.57 -6.23 1.92
C MET A 12 0.32 -6.67 0.48
N VAL A 13 1.30 -6.49 -0.41
CA VAL A 13 1.19 -6.91 -1.82
C VAL A 13 1.01 -8.43 -1.93
N ASP A 14 1.79 -9.20 -1.18
CA ASP A 14 1.68 -10.67 -1.17
C ASP A 14 0.29 -11.12 -0.70
N GLU A 15 -0.24 -10.54 0.38
CA GLU A 15 -1.58 -10.85 0.90
C GLU A 15 -2.68 -10.49 -0.11
N VAL A 16 -2.54 -9.37 -0.82
CA VAL A 16 -3.47 -8.97 -1.89
C VAL A 16 -3.44 -9.95 -3.07
N ILE A 17 -2.25 -10.41 -3.46
CA ILE A 17 -2.07 -11.38 -4.55
C ILE A 17 -2.66 -12.74 -4.16
N GLU A 18 -2.38 -13.23 -2.96
CA GLU A 18 -2.93 -14.50 -2.47
C GLU A 18 -4.45 -14.44 -2.35
N PHE A 19 -5.00 -13.33 -1.83
CA PHE A 19 -6.45 -13.13 -1.81
C PHE A 19 -7.06 -13.23 -3.21
N ARG A 20 -6.44 -12.59 -4.22
CA ARG A 20 -6.89 -12.65 -5.60
C ARG A 20 -6.85 -14.07 -6.16
N LYS A 21 -5.77 -14.82 -5.90
CA LYS A 21 -5.65 -16.22 -6.36
C LYS A 21 -6.77 -17.09 -5.79
N LEU A 22 -7.10 -16.91 -4.50
CA LEU A 22 -8.12 -17.71 -3.82
C LEU A 22 -9.56 -17.31 -4.20
N ASN A 23 -9.82 -16.03 -4.45
CA ASN A 23 -11.19 -15.51 -4.59
C ASN A 23 -11.54 -15.08 -6.02
N GLY A 24 -10.59 -15.07 -6.95
CA GLY A 24 -10.74 -14.57 -8.32
C GLY A 24 -10.89 -13.05 -8.44
N LYS A 25 -10.88 -12.31 -7.32
CA LYS A 25 -11.07 -10.85 -7.27
C LYS A 25 -10.16 -10.21 -6.24
N MET A 26 -9.84 -8.94 -6.44
CA MET A 26 -9.04 -8.16 -5.49
C MET A 26 -9.83 -7.91 -4.18
N PRO A 27 -9.15 -7.83 -3.02
CA PRO A 27 -9.80 -7.47 -1.77
C PRO A 27 -10.36 -6.04 -1.82
N LYS A 28 -11.37 -5.74 -0.98
CA LYS A 28 -11.93 -4.37 -0.91
C LYS A 28 -11.00 -3.40 -0.16
N TYR A 29 -10.16 -3.94 0.70
CA TYR A 29 -9.18 -3.22 1.52
C TYR A 29 -8.04 -4.17 1.90
N ALA A 30 -6.87 -3.61 2.13
CA ALA A 30 -5.76 -4.30 2.80
C ALA A 30 -5.69 -3.82 4.25
N VAL A 31 -5.13 -4.64 5.15
CA VAL A 31 -4.89 -4.23 6.53
C VAL A 31 -3.40 -4.39 6.82
N VAL A 32 -2.74 -3.31 7.20
CA VAL A 32 -1.32 -3.34 7.55
C VAL A 32 -1.14 -2.67 8.89
N ASP A 33 -0.64 -3.41 9.87
CA ASP A 33 -0.44 -2.97 11.27
C ASP A 33 -1.65 -2.24 11.87
N GLY A 34 -2.85 -2.65 11.48
CA GLY A 34 -4.10 -2.04 11.92
C GLY A 34 -4.56 -0.80 11.15
N CYS A 35 -3.79 -0.22 10.20
CA CYS A 35 -4.36 0.69 9.20
C CYS A 35 -5.09 -0.14 8.13
N LYS A 36 -6.35 0.22 7.90
CA LYS A 36 -7.15 -0.32 6.80
C LYS A 36 -6.96 0.58 5.58
N ILE A 37 -6.34 0.06 4.54
CA ILE A 37 -6.03 0.77 3.31
C ILE A 37 -7.09 0.39 2.27
N SER A 38 -7.75 1.38 1.66
CA SER A 38 -8.79 1.11 0.66
C SER A 38 -8.20 0.48 -0.61
N ARG A 39 -9.06 -0.17 -1.41
CA ARG A 39 -8.63 -0.70 -2.70
C ARG A 39 -8.03 0.33 -3.65
N LYS A 40 -8.61 1.53 -3.68
CA LYS A 40 -8.10 2.62 -4.52
C LYS A 40 -6.67 2.98 -4.10
N ASP A 41 -6.47 3.04 -2.79
CA ASP A 41 -5.25 3.51 -2.18
C ASP A 41 -4.10 2.52 -2.34
N TYR A 42 -4.28 1.24 -1.98
CA TYR A 42 -3.20 0.27 -2.16
C TYR A 42 -2.88 0.01 -3.65
N LEU A 43 -3.85 0.18 -4.55
CA LEU A 43 -3.59 0.08 -5.99
C LEU A 43 -2.72 1.25 -6.47
N ASN A 44 -3.05 2.47 -6.03
CA ASN A 44 -2.24 3.65 -6.32
C ASN A 44 -0.81 3.51 -5.76
N MET A 45 -0.67 2.96 -4.55
CA MET A 45 0.64 2.65 -3.98
C MET A 45 1.45 1.70 -4.88
N ILE A 46 0.85 0.58 -5.29
CA ILE A 46 1.52 -0.41 -6.16
C ILE A 46 1.91 0.23 -7.49
N GLU A 47 1.02 1.05 -8.06
CA GLU A 47 1.30 1.76 -9.32
C GLU A 47 2.47 2.72 -9.20
N ASN A 48 2.52 3.54 -8.14
CA ASN A 48 3.57 4.51 -7.94
C ASN A 48 4.92 3.86 -7.63
N VAL A 49 4.94 2.75 -6.87
CA VAL A 49 6.16 1.95 -6.66
C VAL A 49 6.66 1.36 -7.99
N ASN A 50 5.75 0.87 -8.84
CA ASN A 50 6.12 0.36 -10.15
C ASN A 50 6.67 1.47 -11.06
N LYS A 51 6.06 2.67 -11.06
CA LYS A 51 6.56 3.83 -11.81
C LYS A 51 7.97 4.21 -11.35
N PHE A 52 8.19 4.32 -10.05
CA PHE A 52 9.51 4.59 -9.49
C PHE A 52 10.56 3.55 -9.92
N LEU A 53 10.19 2.27 -9.89
CA LEU A 53 11.08 1.18 -10.32
C LEU A 53 11.42 1.28 -11.81
N LEU A 54 10.44 1.60 -12.66
CA LEU A 54 10.64 1.76 -14.10
C LEU A 54 11.50 2.99 -14.43
N GLU A 55 11.35 4.09 -13.69
CA GLU A 55 12.07 5.35 -13.92
C GLU A 55 13.52 5.30 -13.40
N THR A 56 13.73 4.70 -12.23
CA THR A 56 15.04 4.71 -11.55
C THR A 56 15.83 3.43 -11.72
N GLY A 57 15.18 2.33 -12.15
CA GLY A 57 15.75 0.98 -12.13
C GLY A 57 16.02 0.44 -10.72
N ARG A 58 15.49 1.09 -9.68
CA ARG A 58 15.72 0.73 -8.26
C ARG A 58 14.40 0.63 -7.51
N ASN A 59 14.38 -0.18 -6.46
CA ASN A 59 13.26 -0.16 -5.52
C ASN A 59 13.33 1.13 -4.67
N PRO A 60 12.18 1.71 -4.30
CA PRO A 60 12.15 2.83 -3.36
C PRO A 60 12.76 2.41 -2.03
N GLY A 61 13.38 3.37 -1.32
CA GLY A 61 13.95 3.11 0.01
C GLY A 61 12.87 2.95 1.09
N MET A 62 11.74 3.61 0.90
CA MET A 62 10.61 3.63 1.83
C MET A 62 9.30 3.91 1.09
N VAL A 63 8.18 3.42 1.63
CA VAL A 63 6.84 3.74 1.15
C VAL A 63 6.05 4.31 2.33
N GLU A 64 5.79 5.62 2.34
CA GLU A 64 5.10 6.25 3.46
C GLU A 64 3.58 6.20 3.28
N ILE A 65 2.90 5.95 4.40
CA ILE A 65 1.47 6.16 4.52
C ILE A 65 1.24 7.32 5.51
N GLY A 66 1.05 8.53 5.00
CA GLY A 66 0.51 9.64 5.78
C GLY A 66 -0.86 9.29 6.33
N SER A 67 -1.20 9.70 7.56
CA SER A 67 -2.55 9.52 8.11
C SER A 67 -3.28 10.86 8.09
N THR A 68 -4.29 11.05 7.24
CA THR A 68 -5.21 12.18 7.34
C THR A 68 -6.28 11.84 8.37
N HIS A 69 -6.28 12.59 9.48
CA HIS A 69 -7.26 12.49 10.56
C HIS A 69 -8.58 13.14 10.09
N GLU A 70 -9.36 12.44 9.29
CA GLU A 70 -10.75 12.79 9.05
C GLU A 70 -11.66 11.84 9.84
N ARG A 71 -12.53 12.44 10.67
CA ARG A 71 -13.40 11.81 11.67
C ARG A 71 -13.88 10.40 11.30
N GLY A 72 -13.39 9.41 12.06
CA GLY A 72 -14.03 8.10 12.21
C GLY A 72 -13.30 6.90 11.60
N TYR A 73 -12.40 7.12 10.65
CA TYR A 73 -11.51 6.08 10.10
C TYR A 73 -10.16 6.71 9.72
N LYS A 74 -9.04 6.05 10.05
CA LYS A 74 -7.70 6.50 9.60
C LYS A 74 -7.67 6.46 8.07
N SER A 75 -7.75 7.63 7.42
CA SER A 75 -7.47 7.76 6.00
C SER A 75 -5.96 7.88 5.84
N CYS A 76 -5.41 7.12 4.89
CA CYS A 76 -3.98 6.85 4.76
C CYS A 76 -3.55 7.47 3.37
N GLU A 77 -2.85 8.62 3.32
CA GLU A 77 -2.26 9.31 2.13
C GLU A 77 -0.83 8.83 1.83
N PHE A 78 -0.24 9.05 0.64
CA PHE A 78 1.02 8.37 0.23
C PHE A 78 2.11 9.30 -0.29
N ILE A 79 3.37 9.02 0.10
CA ILE A 79 4.59 9.67 -0.41
C ILE A 79 5.65 8.59 -0.71
N ILE A 80 6.33 8.73 -1.85
CA ILE A 80 7.48 7.90 -2.25
C ILE A 80 8.73 8.77 -2.23
N HIS A 81 9.80 8.25 -1.62
CA HIS A 81 11.13 8.87 -1.55
C HIS A 81 12.18 8.05 -2.31
#